data_AF-A0A3D8SCS2-F1
#
_entry.id   AF-A0A3D8SCS2-F1
#
_cell.length_a   1.000
_cell.length_b   1.000
_cell.length_c   1.000
_cell.angle_alpha   90.00
_cell.angle_beta   90.00
_cell.angle_gamma   90.00
#
_symmetry.space_group_name_H-M   'P 1'
#
loop_
_entity.id
_entity.type
_entity.pdbx_description
1 polymer ?
#
loop_
_entity_poly.entity_id
_entity_poly.type
_entity_poly.pdbx_seq_one_letter_code
_entity_poly.pdbx_strand_id
1 'polypeptide(L)'
;MPAAQQKSELQKKRRARRQKLSAIFDALDRFGSRLSAADLKELGIRHEKEMSLDGNDGPKFFSAYCDVLNKPAPGVLDNYISFDPKHGGKPYYNAQALASYFTYYSARCDCPNEDISPAGICYADYGDHNFGALMDLTFGRRWGVKATWHMPDREAPHMVVAMFSEMAEGIEDALFHGEVKTTIRVMHGRLKKASLRSNLFAPVLIFSAIGEHHLRVIEAYHDGKELVMRTTKLFDLGQRDDDLLVTLSKWHLGGASAKSTKSPESDSLDIGVAETRTIS
;
A
#
# COMPACT_ATOMS: atom_id res chain seq x y z
N MET A 1 -26.51 -2.56 21.90
CA MET A 1 -25.91 -1.36 22.56
C MET A 1 -26.45 -0.11 21.88
N PRO A 2 -26.72 1.00 22.59
CA PRO A 2 -27.20 2.25 21.98
C PRO A 2 -26.21 2.80 20.95
N ALA A 3 -26.69 3.34 19.83
CA ALA A 3 -25.87 3.86 18.73
C ALA A 3 -24.84 4.93 19.16
N ALA A 4 -25.17 5.74 20.17
CA ALA A 4 -24.25 6.73 20.74
C ALA A 4 -23.03 6.08 21.43
N GLN A 5 -23.24 4.94 22.09
CA GLN A 5 -22.19 4.21 22.78
C GLN A 5 -21.25 3.51 21.77
N GLN A 6 -21.80 2.93 20.70
CA GLN A 6 -21.01 2.35 19.60
C GLN A 6 -20.15 3.40 18.88
N LYS A 7 -20.71 4.60 18.61
CA LYS A 7 -19.96 5.71 18.00
C LYS A 7 -18.80 6.18 18.89
N SER A 8 -19.03 6.28 20.20
CA SER A 8 -18.00 6.61 21.19
C SER A 8 -16.87 5.57 21.21
N GLU A 9 -17.20 4.27 21.21
CA GLU A 9 -16.21 3.20 21.22
C GLU A 9 -15.37 3.14 19.93
N LEU A 10 -16.00 3.35 18.77
CA LEU A 10 -15.30 3.44 17.50
C LEU A 10 -14.28 4.59 17.50
N GLN A 11 -14.67 5.75 18.01
CA GLN A 11 -13.78 6.91 18.13
C GLN A 11 -12.58 6.63 19.04
N LYS A 12 -12.81 5.96 20.18
CA LYS A 12 -11.74 5.53 21.10
C LYS A 12 -10.77 4.57 20.41
N LYS A 13 -11.27 3.52 19.75
CA LYS A 13 -10.44 2.55 19.00
C LYS A 13 -9.60 3.22 17.91
N ARG A 14 -10.20 4.13 17.12
CA ARG A 14 -9.46 4.92 16.11
C ARG A 14 -8.39 5.81 16.72
N ARG A 15 -8.69 6.47 17.85
CA ARG A 15 -7.73 7.32 18.57
C ARG A 15 -6.55 6.50 19.08
N ALA A 16 -6.81 5.36 19.70
CA ALA A 16 -5.77 4.46 20.19
C ALA A 16 -4.83 4.00 19.07
N ARG A 17 -5.38 3.62 17.90
CA ARG A 17 -4.56 3.25 16.72
C ARG A 17 -3.68 4.40 16.24
N ARG A 18 -4.21 5.62 16.16
CA ARG A 18 -3.39 6.79 15.79
C ARG A 18 -2.26 7.04 16.78
N GLN A 19 -2.54 6.93 18.08
CA GLN A 19 -1.52 7.11 19.13
C GLN A 19 -0.41 6.06 19.01
N LYS A 20 -0.76 4.79 18.77
CA LYS A 20 0.23 3.73 18.53
C LYS A 20 1.07 4.02 17.28
N LEU A 21 0.44 4.36 16.16
CA LEU A 21 1.14 4.74 14.93
C LEU A 21 2.11 5.91 15.17
N SER A 22 1.70 6.94 15.91
CA SER A 22 2.60 8.06 16.27
C SER A 22 3.77 7.60 17.14
N ALA A 23 3.54 6.75 18.14
CA ALA A 23 4.61 6.24 18.99
C ALA A 23 5.65 5.43 18.18
N ILE A 24 5.19 4.61 17.22
CA ILE A 24 6.09 3.91 16.29
C ILE A 24 6.88 4.93 15.45
N PHE A 25 6.20 5.93 14.89
CA PHE A 25 6.83 6.95 14.04
C PHE A 25 7.96 7.69 14.78
N ASP A 26 7.70 8.11 16.02
CA ASP A 26 8.66 8.87 16.82
C ASP A 26 9.83 7.99 17.27
N ALA A 27 9.58 6.70 17.52
CA ALA A 27 10.61 5.74 17.91
C ALA A 27 11.53 5.31 16.76
N LEU A 28 11.05 5.34 15.51
CA LEU A 28 11.77 4.87 14.31
C LEU A 28 13.13 5.53 14.11
N ASP A 29 13.28 6.81 14.47
CA ASP A 29 14.53 7.54 14.23
C ASP A 29 15.72 7.02 15.04
N ARG A 30 15.45 6.22 16.09
CA ARG A 30 16.47 5.54 16.91
C ARG A 30 17.08 4.33 16.20
N PHE A 31 16.45 3.84 15.14
CA PHE A 31 16.87 2.63 14.41
C PHE A 31 17.61 2.98 13.12
N GLY A 32 18.24 1.97 12.52
CA GLY A 32 18.92 2.09 11.23
C GLY A 32 17.96 2.25 10.05
N SER A 33 18.52 2.37 8.84
CA SER A 33 17.73 2.43 7.60
C SER A 33 17.01 1.11 7.28
N ARG A 34 17.47 0.00 7.88
CA ARG A 34 16.90 -1.34 7.80
C ARG A 34 16.52 -1.81 9.20
N LEU A 35 15.33 -2.37 9.33
CA LEU A 35 14.80 -2.81 10.61
C LEU A 35 15.04 -4.31 10.76
N SER A 36 15.78 -4.68 11.81
CA SER A 36 15.96 -6.08 12.21
C SER A 36 14.66 -6.65 12.78
N ALA A 37 14.57 -7.98 12.90
CA ALA A 37 13.42 -8.61 13.58
C ALA A 37 13.26 -8.15 15.05
N ALA A 38 14.38 -7.82 15.71
CA ALA A 38 14.34 -7.27 17.07
C ALA A 38 13.77 -5.85 17.08
N ASP A 39 14.19 -5.00 16.13
CA ASP A 39 13.69 -3.63 15.98
C ASP A 39 12.17 -3.63 15.75
N LEU A 40 11.71 -4.52 14.84
CA LEU A 40 10.29 -4.67 14.53
C LEU A 40 9.49 -5.11 15.76
N LYS A 41 10.02 -6.06 16.54
CA LYS A 41 9.40 -6.49 17.79
C LYS A 41 9.34 -5.37 18.83
N GLU A 42 10.41 -4.59 18.99
CA GLU A 42 10.42 -3.43 19.91
C GLU A 42 9.39 -2.37 19.49
N LEU A 43 9.24 -2.15 18.18
CA LEU A 43 8.29 -1.20 17.62
C LEU A 43 6.84 -1.72 17.59
N GLY A 44 6.57 -2.98 17.96
CA GLY A 44 5.23 -3.57 17.85
C GLY A 44 4.76 -3.68 16.39
N ILE A 45 5.69 -4.01 15.49
CA ILE A 45 5.45 -4.26 14.07
C ILE A 45 5.52 -5.76 13.83
N ARG A 46 4.42 -6.33 13.33
CA ARG A 46 4.38 -7.71 12.85
C ARG A 46 4.70 -7.74 11.37
N HIS A 47 5.83 -8.34 11.01
CA HIS A 47 6.25 -8.53 9.63
C HIS A 47 5.93 -9.96 9.18
N GLU A 48 4.97 -10.09 8.28
CA GLU A 48 4.62 -11.35 7.62
C GLU A 48 5.31 -11.36 6.24
N LYS A 49 6.22 -12.30 6.01
CA LYS A 49 6.94 -12.43 4.73
C LYS A 49 6.21 -13.36 3.77
N GLU A 50 6.65 -13.36 2.52
CA GLU A 50 6.22 -14.29 1.46
C GLU A 50 4.73 -14.20 1.10
N MET A 51 4.12 -13.02 1.24
CA MET A 51 2.80 -12.75 0.66
C MET A 51 2.86 -13.03 -0.84
N SER A 52 1.98 -13.91 -1.33
CA SER A 52 1.93 -14.25 -2.76
C SER A 52 0.97 -13.34 -3.50
N LEU A 53 1.39 -12.78 -4.64
CA LEU A 53 0.47 -12.08 -5.54
C LEU A 53 -0.36 -13.04 -6.41
N ASP A 54 0.04 -14.32 -6.42
CA ASP A 54 -0.61 -15.40 -7.14
C ASP A 54 -1.29 -16.34 -6.13
N GLY A 55 -2.59 -16.61 -6.30
CA GLY A 55 -3.36 -17.52 -5.45
C GLY A 55 -4.02 -16.87 -4.22
N ASN A 56 -4.24 -17.67 -3.17
CA ASN A 56 -5.16 -17.32 -2.08
C ASN A 56 -4.54 -16.51 -0.92
N ASP A 57 -3.22 -16.28 -0.91
CA ASP A 57 -2.53 -15.54 0.17
C ASP A 57 -2.16 -14.09 -0.21
N GLY A 58 -2.85 -13.51 -1.19
CA GLY A 58 -2.67 -12.12 -1.59
C GLY A 58 -3.03 -11.09 -0.52
N PRO A 59 -2.92 -9.79 -0.86
CA PRO A 59 -3.46 -8.71 -0.05
C PRO A 59 -4.87 -9.02 0.47
N LYS A 60 -5.08 -8.86 1.77
CA LYS A 60 -6.34 -9.14 2.48
C LYS A 60 -7.39 -8.05 2.26
N PHE A 61 -6.98 -6.79 2.14
CA PHE A 61 -7.84 -5.61 2.00
C PHE A 61 -7.90 -5.07 0.57
N PHE A 62 -7.12 -5.63 -0.34
CA PHE A 62 -7.08 -5.22 -1.74
C PHE A 62 -7.47 -6.39 -2.63
N SER A 63 -8.04 -6.09 -3.78
CA SER A 63 -8.32 -7.04 -4.85
C SER A 63 -7.53 -6.63 -6.08
N ALA A 64 -6.98 -7.59 -6.81
CA ALA A 64 -6.41 -7.33 -8.13
C ALA A 64 -7.53 -6.94 -9.11
N TYR A 65 -7.18 -6.18 -10.15
CA TYR A 65 -8.00 -6.01 -11.34
C TYR A 65 -8.35 -7.41 -11.88
N CYS A 66 -9.65 -7.71 -11.93
CA CYS A 66 -10.14 -9.08 -12.08
C CYS A 66 -10.29 -9.53 -13.54
N ASP A 67 -10.19 -8.61 -14.50
CA ASP A 67 -10.32 -8.91 -15.93
C ASP A 67 -8.94 -8.97 -16.63
N VAL A 68 -8.97 -9.12 -17.96
CA VAL A 68 -7.81 -9.05 -18.83
C VAL A 68 -7.21 -7.65 -18.76
N LEU A 69 -5.93 -7.60 -18.43
CA LEU A 69 -5.13 -6.38 -18.48
C LEU A 69 -4.11 -6.55 -19.59
N ASN A 70 -4.29 -5.79 -20.68
CA ASN A 70 -3.37 -5.82 -21.80
C ASN A 70 -2.15 -4.95 -21.47
N LYS A 71 -0.95 -5.49 -21.73
CA LYS A 71 0.28 -4.71 -21.59
C LYS A 71 0.29 -3.49 -22.54
N PRO A 72 1.08 -2.44 -22.24
CA PRO A 72 1.18 -1.27 -23.10
C PRO A 72 1.51 -1.63 -24.54
N ALA A 73 0.90 -0.89 -25.48
CA ALA A 73 1.11 -1.12 -26.91
C ALA A 73 2.60 -1.03 -27.30
N PRO A 74 3.03 -1.77 -28.33
CA PRO A 74 4.39 -1.67 -28.86
C PRO A 74 4.75 -0.22 -29.19
N GLY A 75 5.98 0.20 -28.90
CA GLY A 75 6.48 1.55 -29.15
C GLY A 75 6.20 2.56 -28.04
N VAL A 76 5.31 2.27 -27.08
CA VAL A 76 4.93 3.24 -26.04
C VAL A 76 5.92 3.24 -24.87
N LEU A 77 6.44 2.06 -24.49
CA LEU A 77 7.37 1.87 -23.37
C LEU A 77 8.49 0.88 -23.71
N ASP A 78 8.91 0.84 -24.97
CA ASP A 78 9.92 -0.12 -25.44
C ASP A 78 11.31 0.15 -24.85
N ASN A 79 11.57 1.42 -24.49
CA ASN A 79 12.78 1.82 -23.77
C ASN A 79 12.64 1.42 -22.29
N TYR A 80 13.02 0.17 -22.00
CA TYR A 80 13.18 -0.26 -20.63
C TYR A 80 14.33 0.51 -19.97
N ILE A 81 14.11 0.96 -18.74
CA ILE A 81 15.15 1.56 -17.91
C ILE A 81 16.11 0.47 -17.42
N SER A 82 16.95 -0.08 -18.29
CA SER A 82 17.97 -1.03 -17.84
C SER A 82 18.84 -0.40 -16.75
N PHE A 83 19.25 -1.19 -15.76
CA PHE A 83 20.31 -0.80 -14.83
C PHE A 83 21.49 -0.22 -15.62
N ASP A 84 21.84 1.04 -15.39
CA ASP A 84 23.00 1.64 -16.01
C ASP A 84 24.22 1.48 -15.08
N PRO A 85 25.20 0.62 -15.43
CA PRO A 85 26.41 0.46 -14.63
C PRO A 85 27.26 1.73 -14.61
N LYS A 86 27.08 2.68 -15.56
CA LYS A 86 27.74 3.99 -15.55
C LYS A 86 27.15 4.92 -14.49
N HIS A 87 25.90 4.70 -14.09
CA HIS A 87 25.31 5.27 -12.88
C HIS A 87 25.59 4.39 -11.62
N GLY A 88 26.46 3.37 -11.76
CA GLY A 88 26.82 2.32 -10.80
C GLY A 88 27.47 2.75 -9.49
N GLY A 89 27.10 3.92 -8.96
CA GLY A 89 27.38 4.33 -7.59
C GLY A 89 26.16 4.88 -6.85
N LYS A 90 24.94 4.82 -7.42
CA LYS A 90 23.75 5.44 -6.80
C LYS A 90 22.48 4.58 -6.94
N PRO A 91 22.36 3.45 -6.22
CA PRO A 91 21.19 2.56 -6.23
C PRO A 91 19.85 3.29 -6.03
N TYR A 92 19.86 4.38 -5.27
CA TYR A 92 18.71 5.26 -5.11
C TYR A 92 18.07 5.76 -6.42
N TYR A 93 18.87 6.18 -7.41
CA TYR A 93 18.32 6.72 -8.66
C TYR A 93 17.67 5.63 -9.52
N ASN A 94 18.20 4.41 -9.46
CA ASN A 94 17.61 3.27 -10.16
C ASN A 94 16.25 2.91 -9.55
N ALA A 95 16.15 2.86 -8.22
CA ALA A 95 14.89 2.67 -7.52
C ALA A 95 13.85 3.74 -7.91
N GLN A 96 14.27 5.01 -7.97
CA GLN A 96 13.40 6.11 -8.36
C GLN A 96 12.93 6.01 -9.83
N ALA A 97 13.84 5.64 -10.74
CA ALA A 97 13.51 5.38 -12.13
C ALA A 97 12.52 4.21 -12.24
N LEU A 98 12.75 3.12 -11.52
CA LEU A 98 11.87 1.94 -11.50
C LEU A 98 10.49 2.23 -10.95
N ALA A 99 10.38 2.96 -9.84
CA ALA A 99 9.09 3.43 -9.35
C ALA A 99 8.37 4.26 -10.43
N SER A 100 9.08 5.15 -11.13
CA SER A 100 8.48 5.95 -12.20
C SER A 100 8.05 5.10 -13.39
N TYR A 101 8.91 4.20 -13.87
CA TYR A 101 8.61 3.29 -14.98
C TYR A 101 7.40 2.42 -14.68
N PHE A 102 7.33 1.80 -13.50
CA PHE A 102 6.19 1.00 -13.09
C PHE A 102 4.88 1.81 -13.11
N THR A 103 4.89 3.01 -12.54
CA THR A 103 3.68 3.86 -12.54
C THR A 103 3.23 4.24 -13.95
N TYR A 104 4.17 4.49 -14.85
CA TYR A 104 3.87 4.77 -16.25
C TYR A 104 3.40 3.54 -17.02
N TYR A 105 3.97 2.37 -16.72
CA TYR A 105 3.58 1.09 -17.28
C TYR A 105 2.13 0.78 -16.93
N SER A 106 1.78 0.79 -15.64
CA SER A 106 0.40 0.53 -15.22
C SER A 106 -0.59 1.52 -15.81
N ALA A 107 -0.25 2.82 -15.88
CA ALA A 107 -1.13 3.85 -16.45
C ALA A 107 -1.33 3.72 -17.97
N ARG A 108 -0.54 2.88 -18.65
CA ARG A 108 -0.61 2.63 -20.09
C ARG A 108 -1.06 1.21 -20.42
N CYS A 109 -1.32 0.39 -19.42
CA CYS A 109 -2.02 -0.87 -19.65
C CYS A 109 -3.42 -0.56 -20.18
N ASP A 110 -3.86 -1.38 -21.13
CA ASP A 110 -5.20 -1.29 -21.69
C ASP A 110 -6.14 -2.20 -20.88
N CYS A 111 -7.27 -1.63 -20.48
CA CYS A 111 -8.33 -2.26 -19.70
C CYS A 111 -9.57 -2.36 -20.59
N PRO A 112 -9.72 -3.42 -21.43
CA PRO A 112 -10.78 -3.48 -22.43
C PRO A 112 -12.19 -3.41 -21.86
N ASN A 113 -12.33 -3.83 -20.60
CA ASN A 113 -13.59 -3.92 -19.87
C ASN A 113 -13.49 -3.09 -18.58
N GLU A 114 -13.47 -1.76 -18.71
CA GLU A 114 -13.42 -0.86 -17.54
C GLU A 114 -14.65 -1.05 -16.61
N ASP A 115 -15.79 -1.49 -17.17
CA ASP A 115 -17.05 -1.71 -16.45
C ASP A 115 -17.06 -2.96 -15.54
N ILE A 116 -16.14 -3.91 -15.73
CA ILE A 116 -16.17 -5.24 -15.07
C ILE A 116 -15.31 -5.28 -13.79
N SER A 117 -14.44 -4.29 -13.59
CA SER A 117 -13.47 -4.26 -12.50
C SER A 117 -13.95 -3.42 -11.30
N PRO A 118 -13.29 -3.47 -10.12
CA PRO A 118 -13.54 -2.49 -9.08
C PRO A 118 -13.46 -1.09 -9.67
N ALA A 119 -14.04 -0.07 -9.02
CA ALA A 119 -14.16 1.30 -9.54
C ALA A 119 -12.82 2.01 -9.90
N GLY A 120 -11.70 1.28 -9.91
CA GLY A 120 -10.36 1.75 -10.20
C GLY A 120 -9.80 2.47 -8.99
N ILE A 121 -8.68 3.13 -9.24
CA ILE A 121 -8.00 3.98 -8.27
C ILE A 121 -7.88 5.38 -8.87
N CYS A 122 -8.12 6.40 -8.05
CA CYS A 122 -7.98 7.79 -8.43
C CYS A 122 -6.58 8.29 -8.04
N TYR A 123 -5.83 8.75 -9.03
CA TYR A 123 -4.56 9.44 -8.79
C TYR A 123 -4.77 10.65 -7.88
N ALA A 124 -3.83 10.84 -6.96
CA ALA A 124 -3.71 12.05 -6.16
C ALA A 124 -2.22 12.34 -5.92
N ASP A 125 -1.83 13.60 -6.02
CA ASP A 125 -0.51 13.97 -5.55
C ASP A 125 -0.48 13.74 -4.02
N TYR A 126 0.64 13.21 -3.50
CA TYR A 126 0.74 12.97 -2.06
C TYR A 126 0.68 14.28 -1.26
N GLY A 127 1.00 15.41 -1.89
CA GLY A 127 0.80 16.76 -1.34
C GLY A 127 -0.67 17.09 -1.06
N ASP A 128 -1.60 16.57 -1.87
CA ASP A 128 -3.05 16.83 -1.75
C ASP A 128 -3.66 16.24 -0.46
N HIS A 129 -2.97 15.30 0.16
CA HIS A 129 -3.45 14.59 1.34
C HIS A 129 -2.89 15.12 2.67
N ASN A 130 -1.97 16.09 2.63
CA ASN A 130 -1.33 16.67 3.82
C ASN A 130 -0.77 15.59 4.77
N PHE A 131 -0.12 14.56 4.21
CA PHE A 131 0.51 13.48 4.99
C PHE A 131 1.81 13.94 5.69
N GLY A 132 2.31 15.13 5.37
CA GLY A 132 3.60 15.65 5.82
C GLY A 132 4.74 15.16 4.92
N ALA A 133 5.98 15.22 5.42
CA ALA A 133 7.15 14.78 4.67
C ALA A 133 7.09 13.26 4.40
N LEU A 134 7.01 12.90 3.12
CA LEU A 134 7.03 11.53 2.60
C LEU A 134 8.30 11.29 1.76
N MET A 135 9.40 11.89 2.19
CA MET A 135 10.72 11.77 1.57
C MET A 135 11.80 12.09 2.60
N ASP A 136 12.92 11.40 2.49
CA ASP A 136 14.17 11.69 3.18
C ASP A 136 15.29 11.51 2.17
N LEU A 137 16.12 12.53 1.97
CA LEU A 137 17.25 12.50 1.02
C LEU A 137 18.61 12.51 1.74
N THR A 138 18.59 12.30 3.06
CA THR A 138 19.79 12.20 3.89
C THR A 138 20.60 10.98 3.47
N PHE A 139 21.92 11.13 3.39
CA PHE A 139 22.83 10.06 2.98
C PHE A 139 22.64 8.79 3.83
N GLY A 140 22.46 7.63 3.17
CA GLY A 140 22.25 6.34 3.82
C GLY A 140 20.80 6.07 4.29
N ARG A 141 19.88 7.03 4.11
CA ARG A 141 18.44 6.90 4.40
C ARG A 141 17.59 7.44 3.26
N ARG A 142 18.04 7.33 2.00
CA ARG A 142 17.31 7.95 0.89
C ARG A 142 16.07 7.15 0.52
N TRP A 143 14.90 7.77 0.60
CA TRP A 143 13.63 7.20 0.16
C TRP A 143 12.63 8.31 -0.15
N GLY A 144 11.59 7.99 -0.91
CA GLY A 144 10.52 8.93 -1.19
C GLY A 144 9.29 8.30 -1.83
N VAL A 145 8.13 8.90 -1.56
CA VAL A 145 6.88 8.57 -2.24
C VAL A 145 6.89 9.24 -3.61
N LYS A 146 6.60 8.45 -4.64
CA LYS A 146 6.49 8.93 -6.02
C LYS A 146 5.08 9.38 -6.32
N ALA A 147 4.09 8.59 -5.93
CA ALA A 147 2.69 8.83 -6.24
C ALA A 147 1.79 8.08 -5.27
N THR A 148 0.56 8.58 -5.12
CA THR A 148 -0.49 7.96 -4.32
C THR A 148 -1.78 7.87 -5.10
N TRP A 149 -2.58 6.86 -4.77
CA TRP A 149 -3.92 6.71 -5.29
C TRP A 149 -4.88 6.32 -4.18
N HIS A 150 -6.13 6.68 -4.35
CA HIS A 150 -7.21 6.35 -3.42
C HIS A 150 -8.38 5.74 -4.17
N MET A 151 -9.23 5.02 -3.46
CA MET A 151 -10.46 4.48 -4.06
C MET A 151 -11.44 5.61 -4.40
N PRO A 152 -12.20 5.52 -5.51
CA PRO A 152 -13.21 6.51 -5.89
C PRO A 152 -14.33 6.64 -4.86
N ASP A 153 -14.69 5.52 -4.20
CA ASP A 153 -15.58 5.57 -3.05
C ASP A 153 -14.94 6.42 -1.93
N ARG A 154 -15.62 7.53 -1.60
CA ARG A 154 -15.16 8.51 -0.61
C ARG A 154 -15.15 7.96 0.82
N GLU A 155 -15.84 6.86 1.07
CA GLU A 155 -15.84 6.14 2.34
C GLU A 155 -14.77 5.04 2.40
N ALA A 156 -14.19 4.63 1.27
CA ALA A 156 -13.15 3.62 1.25
C ALA A 156 -11.82 4.19 1.76
N PRO A 157 -11.22 3.62 2.82
CA PRO A 157 -10.04 4.20 3.45
C PRO A 157 -8.72 3.77 2.78
N HIS A 158 -8.79 2.80 1.86
CA HIS A 158 -7.68 2.22 1.11
C HIS A 158 -6.84 3.28 0.39
N MET A 159 -5.53 3.06 0.39
CA MET A 159 -4.56 3.85 -0.35
C MET A 159 -3.60 2.92 -1.07
N VAL A 160 -3.26 3.25 -2.31
CA VAL A 160 -2.16 2.63 -3.05
C VAL A 160 -1.03 3.65 -3.15
N VAL A 161 0.21 3.21 -3.01
CA VAL A 161 1.39 4.08 -2.98
C VAL A 161 2.50 3.47 -3.81
N ALA A 162 3.14 4.27 -4.65
CA ALA A 162 4.40 3.92 -5.29
C ALA A 162 5.51 4.73 -4.62
N MET A 163 6.58 4.05 -4.23
CA MET A 163 7.72 4.68 -3.56
C MET A 163 9.04 4.06 -4.00
N PHE A 164 10.13 4.73 -3.67
CA PHE A 164 11.48 4.26 -3.89
C PHE A 164 12.29 4.33 -2.60
N SER A 165 13.22 3.39 -2.42
CA SER A 165 14.17 3.35 -1.31
C SER A 165 15.58 2.97 -1.81
N GLU A 166 16.60 3.58 -1.22
CA GLU A 166 17.99 3.17 -1.43
C GLU A 166 18.25 1.80 -0.79
N MET A 167 18.95 0.93 -1.53
CA MET A 167 19.43 -0.34 -0.99
C MET A 167 20.80 -0.11 -0.36
N ALA A 168 20.84 -0.05 0.97
CA ALA A 168 22.07 -0.30 1.71
C ALA A 168 22.34 -1.82 1.71
N GLU A 169 23.59 -2.28 1.73
CA GLU A 169 23.93 -3.71 1.70
C GLU A 169 23.33 -4.51 2.90
N GLY A 170 23.20 -5.85 2.75
CA GLY A 170 23.32 -6.76 3.89
C GLY A 170 22.08 -7.50 4.47
N ILE A 171 20.85 -7.32 3.97
CA ILE A 171 19.64 -8.08 4.38
C ILE A 171 18.56 -8.01 3.27
N GLU A 172 18.35 -9.06 2.51
CA GLU A 172 17.43 -9.02 1.34
C GLU A 172 15.96 -8.74 1.72
N ASP A 173 15.53 -9.15 2.91
CA ASP A 173 14.11 -9.09 3.28
C ASP A 173 13.74 -8.07 4.35
N ALA A 174 14.68 -7.26 4.86
CA ALA A 174 14.36 -6.32 5.94
C ALA A 174 13.36 -5.25 5.45
N LEU A 175 12.47 -4.80 6.35
CA LEU A 175 11.67 -3.59 6.10
C LEU A 175 12.58 -2.36 6.12
N PHE A 176 12.38 -1.47 5.16
CA PHE A 176 13.08 -0.20 5.12
C PHE A 176 12.37 0.82 6.01
N HIS A 177 13.16 1.65 6.66
CA HIS A 177 12.68 2.76 7.47
C HIS A 177 11.67 3.65 6.72
N GLY A 178 11.91 3.91 5.43
CA GLY A 178 11.01 4.68 4.58
C GLY A 178 9.65 4.04 4.33
N GLU A 179 9.59 2.71 4.21
CA GLU A 179 8.33 1.97 3.99
C GLU A 179 7.44 2.04 5.22
N VAL A 180 8.02 1.91 6.41
CA VAL A 180 7.29 2.03 7.68
C VAL A 180 6.83 3.48 7.90
N LYS A 181 7.70 4.47 7.68
CA LYS A 181 7.32 5.89 7.78
C LYS A 181 6.19 6.26 6.82
N THR A 182 6.27 5.81 5.57
CA THR A 182 5.24 6.02 4.55
C THR A 182 3.92 5.39 4.99
N THR A 183 3.96 4.13 5.39
CA THR A 183 2.80 3.38 5.91
C THR A 183 2.10 4.17 7.02
N ILE A 184 2.85 4.56 8.05
CA ILE A 184 2.29 5.25 9.22
C ILE A 184 1.67 6.59 8.82
N ARG A 185 2.36 7.40 8.02
CA ARG A 185 1.88 8.74 7.64
C ARG A 185 0.59 8.67 6.83
N VAL A 186 0.53 7.77 5.85
CA VAL A 186 -0.66 7.54 5.03
C VAL A 186 -1.81 7.04 5.91
N MET A 187 -1.60 5.98 6.71
CA MET A 187 -2.63 5.46 7.63
C MET A 187 -3.15 6.52 8.58
N HIS A 188 -2.25 7.28 9.19
CA HIS A 188 -2.59 8.30 10.16
C HIS A 188 -3.44 9.41 9.54
N GLY A 189 -3.11 9.85 8.32
CA GLY A 189 -3.91 10.82 7.56
C GLY A 189 -5.30 10.30 7.23
N ARG A 190 -5.41 9.06 6.73
CA ARG A 190 -6.72 8.42 6.45
C ARG A 190 -7.56 8.27 7.72
N LEU A 191 -6.96 7.89 8.84
CA LEU A 191 -7.65 7.79 10.14
C LEU A 191 -8.06 9.15 10.75
N LYS A 192 -7.59 10.29 10.21
CA LYS A 192 -8.03 11.63 10.60
C LYS A 192 -9.18 12.16 9.73
N LYS A 193 -9.29 11.68 8.48
CA LYS A 193 -10.28 12.19 7.51
C LYS A 193 -11.71 11.97 8.00
N ALA A 194 -12.53 13.02 7.90
CA ALA A 194 -13.91 13.02 8.40
C ALA A 194 -14.82 12.02 7.66
N SER A 195 -14.68 11.91 6.34
CA SER A 195 -15.45 10.96 5.52
C SER A 195 -15.15 9.49 5.84
N LEU A 196 -14.04 9.21 6.50
CA LEU A 196 -13.58 7.84 6.79
C LEU A 196 -13.82 7.42 8.25
N ARG A 197 -14.64 8.16 9.00
CA ARG A 197 -14.85 7.94 10.44
C ARG A 197 -15.55 6.62 10.78
N SER A 198 -16.33 6.07 9.84
CA SER A 198 -16.99 4.76 9.96
C SER A 198 -15.99 3.60 9.91
N ASN A 199 -14.81 3.81 9.35
CA ASN A 199 -13.80 2.77 9.22
C ASN A 199 -13.00 2.59 10.50
N LEU A 200 -12.57 1.36 10.76
CA LEU A 200 -11.58 1.04 11.78
C LEU A 200 -10.20 0.96 11.14
N PHE A 201 -10.11 0.34 9.98
CA PHE A 201 -8.87 0.11 9.25
C PHE A 201 -8.63 1.22 8.23
N ALA A 202 -7.36 1.46 7.93
CA ALA A 202 -6.92 2.32 6.83
C ALA A 202 -5.79 1.58 6.10
N PRO A 203 -6.11 0.52 5.35
CA PRO A 203 -5.10 -0.33 4.73
C PRO A 203 -4.34 0.44 3.64
N VAL A 204 -3.06 0.11 3.47
CA VAL A 204 -2.17 0.72 2.48
C VAL A 204 -1.49 -0.39 1.69
N LEU A 205 -1.53 -0.29 0.36
CA LEU A 205 -0.78 -1.15 -0.56
C LEU A 205 0.39 -0.34 -1.13
N ILE A 206 1.62 -0.79 -0.92
CA ILE A 206 2.83 -0.07 -1.31
C ILE A 206 3.58 -0.89 -2.35
N PHE A 207 3.87 -0.28 -3.50
CA PHE A 207 4.83 -0.73 -4.48
C PHE A 207 6.17 -0.03 -4.17
N SER A 208 7.08 -0.78 -3.54
CA SER A 208 8.36 -0.27 -3.07
C SER A 208 9.45 -0.70 -4.05
N ALA A 209 9.92 0.25 -4.87
CA ALA A 209 11.11 0.07 -5.69
C ALA A 209 12.36 0.26 -4.84
N ILE A 210 13.34 -0.63 -4.96
CA ILE A 210 14.45 -0.74 -4.03
C ILE A 210 15.75 -0.93 -4.81
N GLY A 211 16.74 -0.07 -4.48
CA GLY A 211 18.10 -0.23 -4.95
C GLY A 211 18.27 -0.40 -6.44
N GLU A 212 19.05 -1.41 -6.82
CA GLU A 212 19.60 -1.54 -8.16
C GLU A 212 18.56 -1.85 -9.24
N HIS A 213 17.51 -2.62 -8.94
CA HIS A 213 16.31 -2.75 -9.79
C HIS A 213 15.24 -3.68 -9.18
N HIS A 214 15.06 -3.66 -7.87
CA HIS A 214 14.09 -4.55 -7.22
C HIS A 214 12.76 -3.87 -6.96
N LEU A 215 11.69 -4.63 -6.91
CA LEU A 215 10.38 -4.17 -6.46
C LEU A 215 9.77 -5.17 -5.49
N ARG A 216 9.07 -4.70 -4.45
CA ARG A 216 8.15 -5.55 -3.69
C ARG A 216 6.83 -4.87 -3.45
N VAL A 217 5.81 -5.68 -3.17
CA VAL A 217 4.51 -5.21 -2.72
C VAL A 217 4.38 -5.42 -1.22
N ILE A 218 3.86 -4.40 -0.54
CA ILE A 218 3.60 -4.41 0.90
C ILE A 218 2.14 -4.09 1.12
N GLU A 219 1.40 -5.02 1.72
CA GLU A 219 0.12 -4.68 2.35
C GLU A 219 0.37 -4.33 3.81
N ALA A 220 -0.14 -3.19 4.26
CA ALA A 220 -0.05 -2.79 5.65
C ALA A 220 -1.41 -2.40 6.23
N TYR A 221 -1.62 -2.71 7.50
CA TYR A 221 -2.77 -2.26 8.30
C TYR A 221 -2.47 -2.37 9.80
N HIS A 222 -3.15 -1.56 10.62
CA HIS A 222 -3.03 -1.67 12.08
C HIS A 222 -4.21 -2.48 12.65
N ASP A 223 -3.96 -3.66 13.21
CA ASP A 223 -5.01 -4.58 13.67
C ASP A 223 -5.66 -4.15 15.01
N GLY A 224 -4.99 -3.25 15.73
CA GLY A 224 -5.43 -2.69 17.02
C GLY A 224 -4.45 -3.05 18.13
N LYS A 225 -3.65 -4.10 17.93
CA LYS A 225 -2.52 -4.47 18.76
C LYS A 225 -1.22 -3.97 18.13
N GLU A 226 -0.96 -4.37 16.89
CA GLU A 226 0.31 -4.18 16.17
C GLU A 226 0.07 -3.50 14.81
N LEU A 227 1.14 -2.91 14.27
CA LEU A 227 1.21 -2.58 12.85
C LEU A 227 1.59 -3.85 12.08
N VAL A 228 0.71 -4.32 11.22
CA VAL A 228 0.94 -5.50 10.38
C VAL A 228 1.48 -5.02 9.04
N MET A 229 2.60 -5.59 8.60
CA MET A 229 3.18 -5.36 7.28
C MET A 229 3.44 -6.73 6.63
N ARG A 230 2.71 -7.02 5.57
CA ARG A 230 2.80 -8.25 4.79
C ARG A 230 3.54 -7.95 3.50
N THR A 231 4.68 -8.60 3.27
CA THR A 231 5.54 -8.31 2.11
C THR A 231 5.62 -9.49 1.17
N THR A 232 5.60 -9.22 -0.14
CA THR A 232 6.07 -10.20 -1.13
C THR A 232 7.58 -10.44 -0.99
N LYS A 233 8.10 -11.43 -1.71
CA LYS A 233 9.53 -11.48 -2.04
C LYS A 233 9.94 -10.22 -2.82
N LEU A 234 11.25 -9.94 -2.86
CA LEU A 234 11.80 -8.99 -3.82
C LEU A 234 11.70 -9.59 -5.23
N PHE A 235 11.08 -8.84 -6.13
CA PHE A 235 11.06 -9.12 -7.56
C PHE A 235 12.27 -8.45 -8.20
N ASP A 236 13.10 -9.23 -8.89
CA ASP A 236 14.18 -8.72 -9.71
C ASP A 236 13.61 -8.23 -11.04
N LEU A 237 13.73 -6.93 -11.28
CA LEU A 237 13.35 -6.26 -12.52
C LEU A 237 14.59 -5.70 -13.23
N GLY A 238 15.78 -6.29 -13.02
CA GLY A 238 17.00 -5.91 -13.74
C GLY A 238 16.85 -6.04 -15.26
N GLN A 239 15.94 -6.90 -15.70
CA GLN A 239 15.44 -6.99 -17.07
C GLN A 239 13.92 -6.80 -17.10
N ARG A 240 13.40 -6.39 -18.26
CA ARG A 240 11.97 -6.22 -18.46
C ARG A 240 11.26 -7.58 -18.38
N ASP A 241 10.35 -7.71 -17.43
CA ASP A 241 9.42 -8.84 -17.31
C ASP A 241 7.99 -8.33 -17.45
N ASP A 242 7.43 -8.44 -18.65
CA ASP A 242 6.07 -7.96 -18.94
C ASP A 242 5.01 -8.74 -18.14
N ASP A 243 5.19 -10.04 -17.91
CA ASP A 243 4.20 -10.86 -17.20
C ASP A 243 4.10 -10.42 -15.74
N LEU A 244 5.26 -10.22 -15.10
CA LEU A 244 5.33 -9.67 -13.75
C LEU A 244 4.81 -8.23 -13.68
N LEU A 245 5.16 -7.36 -14.64
CA LEU A 245 4.68 -5.98 -14.70
C LEU A 245 3.16 -5.90 -14.87
N VAL A 246 2.57 -6.82 -15.65
CA VAL A 246 1.11 -6.96 -15.77
C VAL A 246 0.50 -7.42 -14.45
N THR A 247 1.06 -8.43 -13.79
CA THR A 247 0.59 -8.89 -12.47
C THR A 247 0.63 -7.77 -11.43
N LEU A 248 1.75 -7.04 -11.34
CA LEU A 248 1.88 -5.88 -10.46
C LEU A 248 0.88 -4.78 -10.81
N SER A 249 0.66 -4.54 -12.10
CA SER A 249 -0.29 -3.53 -12.58
C SER A 249 -1.74 -3.92 -12.26
N LYS A 250 -2.10 -5.21 -12.29
CA LYS A 250 -3.41 -5.66 -11.84
C LYS A 250 -3.65 -5.32 -10.36
N TRP A 251 -2.65 -5.52 -9.50
CA TRP A 251 -2.77 -5.14 -8.09
C TRP A 251 -2.80 -3.63 -7.88
N HIS A 252 -2.08 -2.87 -8.71
CA HIS A 252 -2.07 -1.40 -8.65
C HIS A 252 -3.42 -0.83 -9.08
N LEU A 253 -3.96 -1.26 -10.22
CA LEU A 253 -5.22 -0.81 -10.80
C LEU A 253 -6.46 -1.47 -10.17
N GLY A 254 -6.24 -2.40 -9.24
CA GLY A 254 -7.28 -3.11 -8.53
C GLY A 254 -8.02 -2.25 -7.51
N GLY A 255 -8.85 -2.89 -6.69
CA GLY A 255 -9.77 -2.22 -5.79
C GLY A 255 -9.65 -2.61 -4.33
N ALA A 256 -10.64 -2.20 -3.55
CA ALA A 256 -10.88 -2.78 -2.24
C ALA A 256 -11.29 -4.25 -2.38
N SER A 257 -10.84 -5.10 -1.46
CA SER A 257 -11.38 -6.46 -1.36
C SER A 257 -12.76 -6.45 -0.68
N ALA A 258 -13.41 -7.61 -0.63
CA ALA A 258 -14.64 -7.80 0.15
C ALA A 258 -14.43 -7.66 1.67
N LYS A 259 -13.18 -7.57 2.15
CA LYS A 259 -12.89 -7.47 3.58
C LYS A 259 -13.27 -6.10 4.11
N SER A 260 -14.22 -6.08 5.04
CA SER A 260 -14.69 -4.85 5.68
C SER A 260 -13.55 -4.10 6.39
N THR A 261 -13.44 -2.81 6.09
CA THR A 261 -12.60 -1.87 6.84
C THR A 261 -13.33 -1.25 8.02
N LYS A 262 -14.62 -1.54 8.21
CA LYS A 262 -15.47 -1.06 9.30
C LYS A 262 -15.30 -1.95 10.54
N SER A 263 -16.08 -1.70 11.59
CA SER A 263 -16.06 -2.53 12.80
C SER A 263 -16.70 -3.89 12.50
N PRO A 264 -16.21 -5.02 13.03
CA PRO A 264 -16.90 -6.31 12.91
C PRO A 264 -18.36 -6.27 13.40
N GLU A 265 -18.70 -5.30 14.25
CA GLU A 265 -20.04 -5.07 14.78
C GLU A 265 -20.97 -4.28 13.83
N SER A 266 -20.48 -3.78 12.68
CA SER A 266 -21.34 -3.10 11.68
C SER A 266 -21.93 -4.04 10.62
N ASP A 267 -21.39 -5.25 10.48
CA ASP A 267 -21.85 -6.21 9.46
C ASP A 267 -23.17 -6.90 9.86
N SER A 268 -23.63 -6.72 11.10
CA SER A 268 -24.88 -7.31 11.63
C SER A 268 -26.14 -6.46 11.38
N LEU A 269 -26.03 -5.29 10.73
CA LEU A 269 -27.17 -4.41 10.45
C LEU A 269 -27.74 -4.55 9.03
N ASP A 270 -27.05 -5.22 8.10
CA ASP A 270 -27.47 -5.32 6.69
C ASP A 270 -28.17 -6.64 6.31
N ILE A 271 -28.32 -7.59 7.23
CA ILE A 271 -29.00 -8.89 6.95
C ILE A 271 -30.50 -8.86 7.31
N GLY A 272 -31.09 -7.68 7.54
CA GLY A 272 -32.40 -7.53 8.18
C GLY A 272 -33.56 -7.00 7.33
N VAL A 273 -33.42 -6.86 6.00
CA VAL A 273 -34.51 -6.34 5.16
C VAL A 273 -34.63 -7.12 3.84
N ALA A 274 -35.14 -8.35 3.92
CA ALA A 274 -35.84 -8.97 2.81
C ALA A 274 -36.89 -9.94 3.33
N GLU A 275 -38.08 -9.85 2.74
CA GLU A 275 -39.21 -10.77 2.81
C GLU A 275 -40.17 -10.67 4.01
N THR A 276 -41.15 -9.78 3.84
CA THR A 276 -42.54 -10.14 4.12
C THR A 276 -43.44 -9.36 3.16
N ARG A 277 -43.77 -9.97 2.02
CA ARG A 277 -44.94 -9.59 1.23
C ARG A 277 -45.89 -10.77 1.20
N THR A 278 -46.92 -10.64 2.02
CA THR A 278 -48.12 -11.46 2.10
C THR A 278 -48.84 -11.46 0.76
N ILE A 279 -49.17 -12.65 0.24
CA ILE A 279 -50.13 -12.81 -0.86
C ILE A 279 -51.49 -13.05 -0.21
N SER A 280 -52.43 -12.18 -0.53
CA SER A 280 -53.88 -12.39 -0.45
C SER A 280 -54.38 -12.89 -1.80
#